data_AF-A0A8S3H6R4-F1
#
_entry.id   AF-A0A8S3H6R4-F1
#
_cell.length_a   1.000
_cell.length_b   1.000
_cell.length_c   1.000
_cell.angle_alpha   90.00
_cell.angle_beta   90.00
_cell.angle_gamma   90.00
#
_symmetry.space_group_name_H-M   'P 1'
#
loop_
_entity.id
_entity.type
_entity.pdbx_description
1 polymer ?
#
loop_
_entity_poly.entity_id
_entity_poly.type
_entity_poly.pdbx_seq_one_letter_code
_entity_poly.pdbx_strand_id
1 'polypeptide(L)'
;MLNISVVLFLLLVLKFFSYSSAQDKPKLTLDEFFNYVEYPTVIFSPTGQHLLIETLQPSWETNSYSHDLWLYDIQQQQKRLIIADISEHFAPIWSPS
;
A
#
# COMPACT_ATOMS: atom_id res chain seq x y z
N MET A 1 41.14 -8.96 34.30
CA MET A 1 39.92 -9.69 33.89
C MET A 1 38.77 -8.70 33.90
N LEU A 2 38.17 -8.38 32.76
CA LEU A 2 37.04 -7.45 32.69
C LEU A 2 35.79 -8.12 33.31
N ASN A 3 35.07 -7.42 34.20
CA ASN A 3 33.90 -7.98 34.89
C ASN A 3 32.75 -8.23 33.89
N ILE A 4 32.14 -9.42 33.93
CA ILE A 4 31.09 -9.85 33.01
C ILE A 4 29.88 -8.90 33.01
N SER A 5 29.58 -8.29 34.15
CA SER A 5 28.49 -7.31 34.28
C SER A 5 28.77 -6.02 33.49
N VAL A 6 30.04 -5.61 33.43
CA VAL A 6 30.47 -4.43 32.66
C VAL A 6 30.39 -4.72 31.16
N VAL A 7 30.73 -5.94 30.74
CA VAL A 7 30.60 -6.38 29.34
C VAL A 7 29.13 -6.38 28.91
N LEU A 8 28.23 -6.92 29.74
CA LEU A 8 26.80 -6.95 29.45
C LEU A 8 26.19 -5.54 29.36
N PHE A 9 26.58 -4.64 30.27
CA PHE A 9 26.13 -3.26 30.24
C PHE A 9 26.59 -2.53 28.96
N LEU A 10 27.85 -2.70 28.56
CA LEU A 10 28.38 -2.11 27.32
C LEU A 10 27.67 -2.65 26.07
N LEU A 11 27.39 -3.96 26.00
CA LEU A 11 26.64 -4.57 24.90
C LEU A 11 25.21 -4.03 24.82
N LEU A 12 24.56 -3.80 25.97
CA LEU A 12 23.22 -3.22 26.02
C LEU A 12 23.21 -1.77 25.50
N VAL A 13 24.18 -0.96 25.92
CA VAL A 13 24.32 0.43 25.44
C VAL A 13 24.59 0.47 23.94
N LEU A 14 25.49 -0.37 23.42
CA LEU A 14 25.78 -0.49 21.99
C LEU A 14 24.53 -0.86 21.17
N LYS A 15 23.65 -1.72 21.68
CA LYS A 15 22.40 -2.06 20.99
C LYS A 15 21.40 -0.90 20.94
N PHE A 16 21.35 -0.04 21.95
CA PHE A 16 20.45 1.12 21.96
C PHE A 16 20.86 2.18 20.92
N PHE A 17 22.16 2.36 20.67
CA PHE A 17 22.65 3.33 19.68
C PHE A 17 22.40 2.91 18.22
N SER A 18 22.23 1.61 17.94
CA SER A 18 21.99 1.12 16.57
C SER A 18 20.56 1.34 16.06
N TYR A 19 19.62 1.83 16.88
CA TYR A 19 18.20 1.99 16.51
C TYR A 19 17.85 3.30 15.79
N SER A 20 18.81 4.21 15.59
CA SER A 20 18.55 5.50 14.94
C SER A 20 19.13 5.57 13.53
N SER A 21 18.74 4.66 12.64
CA SER A 21 18.79 4.96 11.22
C SER A 21 17.64 5.89 10.89
N ALA A 22 17.89 7.20 10.92
CA ALA A 22 17.04 8.15 10.22
C ALA A 22 17.15 7.81 8.73
N GLN A 23 16.25 6.94 8.26
CA GLN A 23 16.17 6.61 6.84
C GLN A 23 15.75 7.89 6.13
N ASP A 24 16.67 8.48 5.38
CA ASP A 24 16.40 9.65 4.56
C ASP A 24 15.25 9.31 3.61
N LYS A 25 14.04 9.73 3.98
CA LYS A 25 12.88 9.58 3.12
C LYS A 25 13.19 10.33 1.82
N PRO A 26 12.95 9.73 0.65
CA PRO A 26 13.16 10.43 -0.61
C PRO A 26 12.37 11.75 -0.59
N LYS A 27 12.99 12.81 -1.12
CA LYS A 27 12.32 14.11 -1.26
C LYS A 27 11.21 13.94 -2.29
N LEU A 28 9.98 14.34 -1.93
CA LEU A 28 8.86 14.33 -2.86
C LEU A 28 9.20 15.18 -4.09
N THR A 29 9.18 14.54 -5.25
CA THR A 29 9.36 15.22 -6.54
C THR A 29 8.01 15.68 -7.10
N LEU A 30 8.04 16.62 -8.06
CA LEU A 30 6.82 17.03 -8.76
C LEU A 30 6.21 15.86 -9.55
N ASP A 31 7.06 15.01 -10.14
CA ASP A 31 6.62 13.82 -10.85
C ASP A 31 5.84 12.88 -9.92
N GLU A 32 6.39 12.55 -8.75
CA GLU A 32 5.69 11.73 -7.74
C GLU A 32 4.41 12.39 -7.21
N PHE A 33 4.38 13.72 -7.10
CA PHE A 33 3.18 14.45 -6.67
C PHE A 33 2.02 14.28 -7.68
N PHE A 34 2.32 14.28 -8.98
CA PHE A 34 1.33 14.10 -10.03
C PHE A 34 1.02 12.64 -10.35
N ASN A 35 1.94 11.71 -10.07
CA ASN A 35 1.75 10.26 -10.22
C ASN A 35 1.06 9.64 -8.99
N TYR A 36 -0.15 10.10 -8.70
CA TYR A 36 -0.95 9.61 -7.59
C TYR A 36 -1.91 8.49 -8.01
N VAL A 37 -2.44 7.77 -7.02
CA VAL A 37 -3.54 6.82 -7.20
C VAL A 37 -4.69 7.22 -6.29
N GLU A 38 -5.85 7.47 -6.87
CA GLU A 38 -7.11 7.61 -6.16
C GLU A 38 -7.77 6.24 -5.98
N TYR A 39 -8.53 6.09 -4.90
CA TYR A 39 -9.31 4.89 -4.60
C TYR A 39 -10.79 5.24 -4.47
N PRO A 40 -11.53 5.41 -5.59
CA PRO A 40 -12.92 5.88 -5.55
C PRO A 40 -13.84 5.01 -4.68
N THR A 41 -13.64 3.69 -4.73
CA THR A 41 -14.45 2.72 -4.00
C THR A 41 -13.57 1.65 -3.35
N VAL A 42 -13.84 1.35 -2.09
CA VAL A 42 -13.28 0.20 -1.37
C VAL A 42 -14.40 -0.46 -0.57
N ILE A 43 -14.85 -1.65 -0.99
CA ILE A 43 -16.01 -2.32 -0.39
C ILE A 43 -15.74 -3.80 -0.09
N PHE A 44 -16.05 -4.23 1.13
CA PHE A 44 -15.98 -5.64 1.51
C PHE A 44 -17.10 -6.45 0.85
N SER A 45 -16.81 -7.71 0.50
CA SER A 45 -17.85 -8.68 0.19
C SER A 45 -18.74 -8.91 1.42
N PRO A 46 -20.01 -9.34 1.26
CA PRO A 46 -20.87 -9.64 2.40
C PRO A 46 -20.28 -10.67 3.37
N THR A 47 -19.49 -11.61 2.83
CA THR A 47 -18.78 -12.64 3.60
C THR A 47 -17.52 -12.15 4.30
N GLY A 48 -17.05 -10.93 4.00
CA GLY A 48 -15.82 -10.35 4.56
C GLY A 48 -14.53 -11.04 4.12
N GLN A 49 -14.56 -11.89 3.09
CA GLN A 49 -13.39 -12.63 2.59
C GLN A 49 -12.67 -11.90 1.46
N HIS A 50 -13.36 -10.99 0.78
CA HIS A 50 -12.83 -10.24 -0.34
C HIS A 50 -13.06 -8.73 -0.17
N LEU A 51 -12.21 -7.95 -0.81
CA LEU A 51 -12.34 -6.52 -0.99
C LEU A 51 -12.40 -6.23 -2.48
N LEU A 52 -13.35 -5.39 -2.89
CA LEU A 52 -13.36 -4.80 -4.21
C LEU A 52 -12.76 -3.40 -4.10
N ILE A 53 -11.81 -3.09 -4.98
CA ILE A 53 -11.03 -1.87 -4.94
C ILE A 53 -11.03 -1.26 -6.33
N GLU A 54 -11.50 -0.02 -6.44
CA GLU A 54 -11.29 0.80 -7.63
C GLU A 54 -9.99 1.59 -7.48
N THR A 55 -9.25 1.72 -8.58
CA THR A 55 -8.10 2.62 -8.68
C THR A 55 -8.27 3.55 -9.85
N LEU A 56 -8.01 4.84 -9.64
CA LEU A 56 -8.00 5.86 -10.67
C LEU A 56 -6.66 6.58 -10.64
N GLN A 57 -5.91 6.56 -11.74
CA GLN A 57 -4.61 7.22 -11.82
C GLN A 57 -4.41 7.88 -13.19
N PRO A 58 -3.73 9.02 -13.26
CA PRO A 58 -3.40 9.63 -14.54
C PRO A 58 -2.39 8.77 -15.30
N SER A 59 -2.60 8.58 -16.61
CA SER A 59 -1.58 8.11 -17.54
C SER A 59 -1.19 9.25 -18.46
N TRP A 60 0.02 9.74 -18.25
CA TRP A 60 0.54 10.91 -18.96
C TRP A 60 0.93 10.57 -20.41
N GLU A 61 1.27 9.32 -20.68
CA GLU A 61 1.64 8.81 -22.01
C GLU A 61 0.45 8.84 -22.97
N THR A 62 -0.73 8.49 -22.48
CA THR A 62 -1.97 8.43 -23.26
C THR A 62 -2.84 9.67 -23.07
N ASN A 63 -2.45 10.60 -22.19
CA ASN A 63 -3.24 11.77 -21.81
C ASN A 63 -4.67 11.38 -21.38
N SER A 64 -4.78 10.36 -20.53
CA SER A 64 -6.04 9.81 -20.04
C SER A 64 -5.93 9.41 -18.56
N TYR A 65 -7.02 8.91 -17.98
CA TYR A 65 -6.99 8.23 -16.69
C TYR A 65 -7.11 6.72 -16.90
N SER A 66 -6.30 5.95 -16.18
CA SER A 66 -6.48 4.51 -16.02
C SER A 66 -7.39 4.29 -14.82
N HIS A 67 -8.55 3.70 -15.08
CA HIS A 67 -9.58 3.40 -14.08
C HIS A 67 -9.78 1.89 -14.06
N ASP A 68 -9.38 1.23 -12.98
CA ASP A 68 -9.33 -0.23 -12.90
C ASP A 68 -10.10 -0.75 -11.68
N LEU A 69 -10.63 -1.97 -11.81
CA LEU A 69 -11.31 -2.70 -10.75
C LEU A 69 -10.52 -3.95 -10.33
N TRP A 70 -10.23 -4.04 -9.04
CA TRP A 70 -9.44 -5.11 -8.46
C TRP A 70 -10.25 -5.92 -7.44
N LEU A 71 -10.00 -7.22 -7.39
CA LEU A 71 -10.39 -8.09 -6.28
C LEU A 71 -9.17 -8.31 -5.38
N TYR A 72 -9.34 -8.15 -4.09
CA TYR A 72 -8.35 -8.52 -3.09
C TYR A 72 -8.90 -9.63 -2.20
N ASP A 73 -8.23 -10.77 -2.17
CA ASP A 73 -8.50 -11.87 -1.24
C ASP A 73 -7.76 -11.60 0.08
N ILE A 74 -8.51 -11.51 1.17
CA ILE A 74 -7.98 -11.15 2.49
C ILE A 74 -7.17 -12.28 3.11
N GLN A 75 -7.60 -13.53 2.91
CA GLN A 75 -6.93 -14.69 3.49
C GLN A 75 -5.61 -14.97 2.78
N GLN A 76 -5.62 -14.89 1.45
CA GLN A 76 -4.46 -15.17 0.61
C GLN A 76 -3.54 -13.96 0.48
N GLN A 77 -4.00 -12.76 0.86
CA GLN A 77 -3.30 -11.48 0.65
C GLN A 77 -2.94 -11.24 -0.82
N GLN A 78 -3.85 -11.61 -1.72
CA GLN A 78 -3.62 -11.55 -3.16
C GLN A 78 -4.57 -10.55 -3.82
N LYS A 79 -4.01 -9.67 -4.66
CA LYS A 79 -4.76 -8.75 -5.52
C LYS A 79 -4.79 -9.28 -6.95
N ARG A 80 -5.97 -9.30 -7.58
CA ARG A 80 -6.13 -9.58 -9.02
C ARG A 80 -6.91 -8.46 -9.70
N LEU A 81 -6.53 -8.14 -10.93
CA LEU A 81 -7.32 -7.28 -11.80
C LEU A 81 -8.56 -8.04 -12.28
N ILE A 82 -9.73 -7.41 -12.21
CA ILE A 82 -10.99 -7.96 -12.72
C ILE A 82 -11.37 -7.27 -14.03
N ILE A 83 -11.31 -5.95 -14.05
CA ILE A 83 -11.69 -5.12 -15.20
C ILE A 83 -10.67 -3.99 -15.31
N ALA A 84 -10.12 -3.79 -16.51
CA ALA A 84 -9.32 -2.63 -16.86
C ALA A 84 -10.18 -1.60 -17.58
N ASP A 85 -9.81 -0.33 -17.48
CA ASP A 85 -10.42 0.79 -18.20
C ASP A 85 -11.95 0.86 -18.03
N ILE A 86 -12.41 0.80 -16.76
CA ILE A 86 -13.82 0.99 -16.43
C ILE A 86 -14.27 2.42 -16.76
N SER A 87 -15.55 2.57 -17.09
CA SER A 87 -16.10 3.88 -17.44
C SER A 87 -16.19 4.80 -16.23
N GLU A 88 -16.16 6.12 -16.47
CA GLU A 88 -16.24 7.14 -15.40
C GLU A 88 -17.48 6.99 -14.49
N HIS A 89 -18.58 6.44 -15.02
CA HIS A 89 -19.85 6.25 -14.29
C HIS A 89 -20.06 4.79 -13.87
N PHE A 90 -18.98 4.11 -13.49
CA PHE A 90 -19.05 2.74 -12.99
C PHE A 90 -19.36 2.72 -11.49
N ALA A 91 -20.29 1.84 -11.07
CA ALA A 91 -20.69 1.69 -9.69
C ALA A 91 -20.78 0.20 -9.35
N PRO A 92 -19.67 -0.43 -8.93
CA PRO A 92 -19.67 -1.84 -8.67
C PRO A 92 -20.46 -2.19 -7.41
N ILE A 93 -21.15 -3.32 -7.45
CA ILE A 93 -21.90 -3.86 -6.31
C ILE A 93 -21.59 -5.34 -6.13
N TRP A 94 -21.54 -5.77 -4.87
CA TRP A 94 -21.48 -7.19 -4.54
C TRP A 94 -22.85 -7.84 -4.69
N SER A 95 -22.85 -9.13 -5.05
CA SER A 95 -24.01 -9.98 -4.81
C SER A 95 -24.38 -9.92 -3.32
N PRO A 96 -25.66 -9.86 -2.94
CA PRO A 96 -26.08 -9.83 -1.52
C PRO A 96 -25.73 -11.11 -0.74
N SER A 97 -25.59 -12.24 -1.45
CA SER A 97 -25.33 -13.57 -0.91
C SER A 97 -24.03 -14.15 -1.43
#